data_AF-A0A1E5K5D7-F1
#
_entry.id   AF-A0A1E5K5D7-F1
#
_cell.length_a   1.000
_cell.length_b   1.000
_cell.length_c   1.000
_cell.angle_alpha   90.00
_cell.angle_beta   90.00
_cell.angle_gamma   90.00
#
_symmetry.space_group_name_H-M   'P 1'
#
loop_
_entity.id
_entity.type
_entity.pdbx_description
1 polymer ?
#
loop_
_entity_poly.entity_id
_entity_poly.type
_entity_poly.pdbx_seq_one_letter_code
_entity_poly.pdbx_strand_id
1 'polypeptide(L)'
;MNHSTEQGYAEQLDQLIETEAKVNKTKAEIKKHEKLIKQIVESKSLKKTARLRKLTSSNKEKDIYIKNLEEEIMTYHFKLSTLKEESDRLRMQMQRFDYESIWRYAKNKKDNGEIIELLNQYINQHSIAHENFNHLLQSVARIFSSEPYEYKKHIYQKLFEVLKEKTPEFMVRSAFSNDNFSLKKVASYRASLTNRMRQYQIIGELPEMLLDDKKTAYRFMESQQVRIPWSSSESYTYKQIPQQANMVIKPVDGAGGRGVYIVNDINDIINVKNAERLSNWDLLLNRMEKDILENRVEKDQWIIEELILENKNDKIPARDIKFYCFYGQVGLVLEIIRTPETKYCWWDAEGNRVFTGKYNNSLFEGTGVSNDEMELAAQISSLIPAPFIRIDFLKSEDGLVFGEFTPKPGNYDEFDNETDELLGNYFLKAQGKLEYDLINGKQFLDYKKIKQIANNGSAG
;
A
#
# COMPACT_ATOMS: atom_id res chain seq x y z
N MET A 1 21.65 -13.61 -25.75
CA MET A 1 21.29 -12.35 -25.06
C MET A 1 21.52 -12.38 -23.55
N ASN A 2 21.68 -13.53 -22.88
CA ASN A 2 22.05 -13.56 -21.44
C ASN A 2 23.47 -13.02 -21.16
N HIS A 3 24.39 -13.12 -22.11
CA HIS A 3 25.77 -12.69 -21.91
C HIS A 3 25.95 -11.17 -21.68
N SER A 4 25.14 -10.28 -22.25
CA SER A 4 25.37 -8.83 -22.05
C SER A 4 24.87 -8.33 -20.69
N THR A 5 23.81 -8.94 -20.15
CA THR A 5 23.33 -8.69 -18.78
C THR A 5 24.25 -9.30 -17.73
N GLU A 6 24.79 -10.49 -17.99
CA GLU A 6 25.80 -11.10 -17.12
C GLU A 6 27.10 -10.30 -17.11
N GLN A 7 27.53 -9.80 -18.26
CA GLN A 7 28.74 -8.99 -18.40
C GLN A 7 28.59 -7.63 -17.71
N GLY A 8 27.43 -6.96 -17.84
CA GLY A 8 27.15 -5.72 -17.11
C GLY A 8 27.10 -5.90 -15.58
N TYR A 9 26.52 -7.01 -15.11
CA TYR A 9 26.52 -7.34 -13.67
C TYR A 9 27.92 -7.64 -13.15
N ALA A 10 28.74 -8.38 -13.91
CA ALA A 10 30.13 -8.66 -13.56
C ALA A 10 30.97 -7.37 -13.48
N GLU A 11 30.83 -6.46 -14.44
CA GLU A 11 31.53 -5.17 -14.43
C GLU A 11 31.10 -4.29 -13.24
N GLN A 12 29.81 -4.26 -12.91
CA GLN A 12 29.32 -3.55 -11.71
C GLN A 12 29.83 -4.17 -10.41
N LEU A 13 29.95 -5.50 -10.36
CA LEU A 13 30.51 -6.23 -9.21
C LEU A 13 31.98 -5.89 -9.01
N ASP A 14 32.76 -5.88 -10.08
CA ASP A 14 34.18 -5.54 -10.03
C ASP A 14 34.39 -4.09 -9.56
N GLN A 15 33.58 -3.15 -10.07
CA GLN A 15 33.59 -1.76 -9.62
C GLN A 15 33.23 -1.62 -8.14
N LEU A 16 32.24 -2.39 -7.65
CA LEU A 16 31.86 -2.39 -6.25
C LEU A 16 32.99 -2.90 -5.36
N ILE A 17 33.60 -4.03 -5.73
CA ILE A 17 34.73 -4.62 -5.02
C ILE A 17 35.90 -3.63 -4.95
N GLU A 18 36.24 -2.98 -6.07
CA GLU A 18 37.32 -2.00 -6.11
C GLU A 18 37.02 -0.78 -5.22
N THR A 19 35.78 -0.31 -5.23
CA THR A 19 35.33 0.83 -4.41
C THR A 19 35.37 0.51 -2.93
N GLU A 20 34.91 -0.68 -2.52
CA GLU A 20 35.00 -1.15 -1.13
C GLU A 20 36.45 -1.29 -0.65
N ALA A 21 37.34 -1.78 -1.53
CA ALA A 21 38.76 -1.85 -1.24
C ALA A 21 39.36 -0.44 -1.02
N LYS A 22 38.97 0.55 -1.85
CA LYS A 22 39.37 1.96 -1.67
C LYS A 22 38.83 2.54 -0.36
N VAL A 23 37.58 2.27 0.00
CA VAL A 23 36.98 2.66 1.30
C VAL A 23 37.82 2.13 2.47
N ASN A 24 38.15 0.84 2.44
CA ASN A 24 38.93 0.20 3.50
C ASN A 24 40.36 0.76 3.58
N LYS A 25 41.01 1.00 2.45
CA LYS A 25 42.33 1.64 2.38
C LYS A 25 42.31 3.06 2.97
N THR A 26 41.32 3.88 2.60
CA THR A 26 41.19 5.25 3.12
C THR A 26 40.96 5.25 4.64
N LYS A 27 40.11 4.34 5.17
CA LYS A 27 39.93 4.18 6.63
C LYS A 27 41.25 3.83 7.34
N ALA A 28 42.06 2.97 6.73
CA ALA A 28 43.36 2.58 7.29
C ALA A 28 44.35 3.76 7.34
N GLU A 29 44.39 4.60 6.31
CA GLU A 29 45.23 5.81 6.30
C GLU A 29 44.79 6.83 7.37
N ILE A 30 43.49 7.10 7.51
CA ILE A 30 42.96 7.97 8.59
C ILE A 30 43.47 7.48 9.95
N LYS A 31 43.25 6.19 10.26
CA LYS A 31 43.69 5.58 11.53
C LYS A 31 45.21 5.65 11.75
N LYS A 32 45.99 5.55 10.67
CA LYS A 32 47.45 5.68 10.73
C LYS A 32 47.88 7.10 11.07
N HIS A 33 47.26 8.12 10.46
CA HIS A 33 47.58 9.53 10.71
C HIS A 33 47.14 9.94 12.13
N GLU A 34 45.95 9.52 12.57
CA GLU A 34 45.49 9.68 13.95
C GLU A 34 46.47 9.09 14.97
N LYS A 35 47.00 7.89 14.68
CA LYS A 35 48.02 7.24 15.53
C LYS A 35 49.32 8.03 15.57
N LEU A 36 49.78 8.57 14.45
CA LEU A 36 50.98 9.41 14.37
C LEU A 36 50.82 10.70 15.19
N ILE A 37 49.69 11.41 15.03
CA ILE A 37 49.35 12.60 15.83
C ILE A 37 49.39 12.24 17.32
N LYS A 38 48.72 11.15 17.71
CA LYS A 38 48.69 10.67 19.11
C LYS A 38 50.10 10.41 19.65
N GLN A 39 50.96 9.72 18.89
CA GLN A 39 52.34 9.45 19.28
C GLN A 39 53.18 10.72 19.46
N ILE A 40 53.02 11.70 18.58
CA ILE A 40 53.74 12.98 18.66
C ILE A 40 53.30 13.74 19.91
N VAL A 41 51.98 13.84 20.13
CA VAL A 41 51.36 14.51 21.29
C VAL A 41 51.75 13.83 22.61
N GLU A 42 51.81 12.50 22.63
CA GLU A 42 52.13 11.74 23.84
C GLU A 42 53.62 11.65 24.16
N SER A 43 54.49 12.00 23.19
CA SER A 43 55.94 11.90 23.34
C SER A 43 56.46 12.72 24.53
N LYS A 44 57.35 12.10 25.33
CA LYS A 44 57.94 12.73 26.52
C LYS A 44 58.68 14.04 26.20
N SER A 45 59.22 14.17 24.99
CA SER A 45 59.83 15.41 24.51
C SER A 45 58.83 16.56 24.42
N LEU A 46 57.64 16.34 23.85
CA LEU A 46 56.64 17.39 23.64
C LEU A 46 55.96 17.82 24.95
N LYS A 47 55.84 16.88 25.89
CA LYS A 47 55.30 17.10 27.24
C LYS A 47 56.27 17.89 28.13
N LYS A 48 57.58 17.59 28.07
CA LYS A 48 58.61 18.28 28.88
C LYS A 48 58.93 19.69 28.39
N THR A 49 58.89 19.94 27.08
CA THR A 49 59.19 21.27 26.51
C THR A 49 57.97 22.19 26.43
N ALA A 50 56.81 21.78 26.95
CA ALA A 50 55.55 22.52 26.83
C ALA A 50 55.63 23.98 27.33
N ARG A 51 56.40 24.25 28.39
CA ARG A 51 56.61 25.61 28.94
C ARG A 51 57.64 26.45 28.17
N LEU A 52 58.48 25.84 27.35
CA LEU A 52 59.53 26.50 26.53
C LEU A 52 59.16 26.60 25.04
N ARG A 53 57.91 26.24 24.68
CA ARG A 53 57.42 26.19 23.27
C ARG A 53 57.59 27.50 22.51
N LYS A 54 57.59 28.65 23.17
CA LYS A 54 57.67 29.95 22.51
C LYS A 54 59.07 30.33 21.99
N LEU A 55 60.12 29.58 22.34
CA LEU A 55 61.51 30.02 22.13
C LEU A 55 62.38 29.09 21.27
N THR A 56 61.87 27.95 20.78
CA THR A 56 62.70 26.96 20.05
C THR A 56 62.09 26.58 18.70
N SER A 57 62.86 26.74 17.62
CA SER A 57 62.45 26.48 16.23
C SER A 57 61.97 25.03 15.98
N SER A 58 62.57 24.07 16.68
CA SER A 58 62.25 22.63 16.52
C SER A 58 60.82 22.25 16.95
N ASN A 59 60.19 23.00 17.87
CA ASN A 59 58.79 22.72 18.24
C ASN A 59 57.81 23.28 17.19
N LYS A 60 58.16 24.37 16.52
CA LYS A 60 57.36 24.95 15.43
C LYS A 60 57.24 23.99 14.25
N GLU A 61 58.29 23.23 13.96
CA GLU A 61 58.28 22.18 12.92
C GLU A 61 57.30 21.04 13.25
N LYS A 62 57.24 20.62 14.51
CA LYS A 62 56.29 19.56 14.95
C LYS A 62 54.85 20.03 14.91
N ASP A 63 54.58 21.28 15.29
CA ASP A 63 53.24 21.86 15.21
C ASP A 63 52.78 22.03 13.76
N ILE A 64 53.67 22.45 12.86
CA ILE A 64 53.41 22.48 11.41
C ILE A 64 53.13 21.07 10.89
N TYR A 65 53.90 20.06 11.33
CA TYR A 65 53.69 18.69 10.91
C TYR A 65 52.35 18.11 11.39
N ILE A 66 51.94 18.38 12.63
CA ILE A 66 50.61 17.98 13.13
C ILE A 66 49.51 18.65 12.30
N LYS A 67 49.62 19.95 12.03
CA LYS A 67 48.64 20.68 11.21
C LYS A 67 48.51 20.08 9.80
N ASN A 68 49.61 19.70 9.18
CA ASN A 68 49.60 19.03 7.88
C ASN A 68 48.90 17.66 7.97
N LEU A 69 49.16 16.86 9.01
CA LEU A 69 48.46 15.58 9.23
C LEU A 69 46.95 15.77 9.46
N GLU A 70 46.54 16.83 10.15
CA GLU A 70 45.13 17.18 10.35
C GLU A 70 44.45 17.57 9.02
N GLU A 71 45.12 18.35 8.17
CA GLU A 71 44.64 18.70 6.82
C GLU A 71 44.52 17.45 5.91
N GLU A 72 45.48 16.53 6.00
CA GLU A 72 45.43 15.24 5.31
C GLU A 72 44.26 14.36 5.82
N ILE A 73 44.03 14.30 7.13
CA ILE A 73 42.88 13.59 7.72
C ILE A 73 41.56 14.16 7.19
N MET A 74 41.40 15.50 7.15
CA MET A 74 40.19 16.11 6.58
C MET A 74 40.00 15.73 5.11
N THR A 75 41.08 15.74 4.33
CA THR A 75 41.06 15.31 2.91
C THR A 75 40.64 13.84 2.77
N TYR A 76 41.15 12.95 3.64
CA TYR A 76 40.75 11.55 3.65
C TYR A 76 39.31 11.35 4.11
N HIS A 77 38.79 12.15 5.05
CA HIS A 77 37.38 12.09 5.43
C HIS A 77 36.46 12.47 4.27
N PHE A 78 36.79 13.53 3.53
CA PHE A 78 36.05 13.90 2.32
C PHE A 78 36.05 12.76 1.30
N LYS A 79 37.24 12.22 0.99
CA LYS A 79 37.38 11.07 0.08
C LYS A 79 36.62 9.83 0.54
N LEU A 80 36.62 9.55 1.85
CA LEU A 80 35.88 8.43 2.43
C LEU A 80 34.37 8.61 2.27
N SER A 81 33.88 9.84 2.40
CA SER A 81 32.47 10.16 2.17
C SER A 81 32.07 9.86 0.73
N THR A 82 32.81 10.39 -0.25
CA THR A 82 32.54 10.17 -1.68
C THR A 82 32.58 8.69 -2.06
N LEU A 83 33.57 7.94 -1.59
CA LEU A 83 33.70 6.51 -1.88
C LEU A 83 32.59 5.67 -1.26
N LYS A 84 32.10 6.05 -0.07
CA LYS A 84 30.95 5.39 0.55
C LYS A 84 29.68 5.61 -0.27
N GLU A 85 29.44 6.84 -0.73
CA GLU A 85 28.30 7.15 -1.59
C GLU A 85 28.32 6.37 -2.90
N GLU A 86 29.49 6.26 -3.53
CA GLU A 86 29.67 5.46 -4.73
C GLU A 86 29.43 3.96 -4.49
N SER A 87 29.94 3.42 -3.38
CA SER A 87 29.71 2.03 -2.98
C SER A 87 28.22 1.76 -2.71
N ASP A 88 27.55 2.66 -1.98
CA ASP A 88 26.12 2.55 -1.70
C ASP A 88 25.31 2.60 -3.00
N ARG A 89 25.67 3.48 -3.94
CA ARG A 89 25.05 3.56 -5.28
C ARG A 89 25.22 2.26 -6.07
N LEU A 90 26.43 1.68 -6.10
CA LEU A 90 26.69 0.44 -6.83
C LEU A 90 25.96 -0.75 -6.18
N ARG A 91 25.95 -0.83 -4.85
CA ARG A 91 25.13 -1.83 -4.13
C ARG A 91 23.66 -1.70 -4.51
N MET A 92 23.13 -0.47 -4.57
CA MET A 92 21.75 -0.16 -4.98
C MET A 92 21.35 -0.70 -6.34
N GLN A 93 22.31 -0.80 -7.27
CA GLN A 93 22.06 -1.33 -8.61
C GLN A 93 22.11 -2.86 -8.68
N MET A 94 22.81 -3.50 -7.74
CA MET A 94 23.16 -4.93 -7.82
C MET A 94 22.33 -5.84 -6.93
N GLN A 95 21.83 -5.35 -5.80
CA GLN A 95 21.13 -6.18 -4.81
C GLN A 95 19.64 -5.85 -4.75
N ARG A 96 18.83 -6.90 -4.51
CA ARG A 96 17.48 -6.69 -3.97
C ARG A 96 17.64 -6.25 -2.52
N PHE A 97 17.39 -4.98 -2.25
CA PHE A 97 17.37 -4.47 -0.89
C PHE A 97 16.09 -4.92 -0.19
N ASP A 98 16.22 -5.29 1.07
CA ASP A 98 15.08 -5.31 1.96
C ASP A 98 14.60 -3.87 2.22
N TYR A 99 13.31 -3.72 2.50
CA TYR A 99 12.66 -2.43 2.70
C TYR A 99 13.31 -1.59 3.82
N GLU A 100 13.77 -2.25 4.90
CA GLU A 100 14.42 -1.60 6.04
C GLU A 100 15.72 -0.90 5.62
N SER A 101 16.54 -1.56 4.80
CA SER A 101 17.77 -0.99 4.25
C SER A 101 17.49 0.24 3.37
N ILE A 102 16.50 0.16 2.47
CA ILE A 102 16.10 1.31 1.62
C ILE A 102 15.60 2.46 2.50
N TRP A 103 14.75 2.16 3.47
CA TRP A 103 14.17 3.17 4.36
C TRP A 103 15.23 3.90 5.17
N ARG A 104 16.21 3.19 5.74
CA ARG A 104 17.32 3.80 6.51
C ARG A 104 18.16 4.71 5.63
N TYR A 105 18.46 4.28 4.40
CA TYR A 105 19.20 5.11 3.45
C TYR A 105 18.44 6.38 3.07
N ALA A 106 17.16 6.24 2.70
CA ALA A 106 16.30 7.38 2.37
C ALA A 106 16.16 8.35 3.55
N LYS A 107 16.03 7.82 4.78
CA LYS A 107 16.00 8.63 6.00
C LYS A 107 17.31 9.38 6.22
N ASN A 108 18.46 8.72 6.09
CA ASN A 108 19.75 9.38 6.23
C ASN A 108 19.94 10.52 5.20
N LYS A 109 19.58 10.27 3.94
CA LYS A 109 19.64 11.29 2.87
C LYS A 109 18.66 12.43 3.11
N LYS A 110 17.49 12.16 3.71
CA LYS A 110 16.56 13.19 4.18
C LYS A 110 17.18 14.03 5.31
N ASP A 111 17.75 13.39 6.32
CA ASP A 111 18.33 14.07 7.49
C ASP A 111 19.53 14.96 7.11
N ASN A 112 20.23 14.63 6.03
CA ASN A 112 21.33 15.43 5.47
C ASN A 112 20.88 16.51 4.47
N GLY A 113 19.59 16.61 4.13
CA GLY A 113 19.09 17.56 3.12
C GLY A 113 19.38 17.18 1.66
N GLU A 114 19.81 15.95 1.40
CA GLU A 114 20.25 15.44 0.09
C GLU A 114 19.16 14.65 -0.64
N ILE A 115 18.00 14.42 0.00
CA ILE A 115 16.96 13.53 -0.52
C ILE A 115 16.38 14.01 -1.87
N ILE A 116 16.28 15.32 -2.10
CA ILE A 116 15.72 15.87 -3.34
C ILE A 116 16.67 15.63 -4.53
N GLU A 117 17.96 15.85 -4.35
CA GLU A 117 18.97 15.59 -5.39
C GLU A 117 19.00 14.09 -5.74
N LEU A 118 19.01 13.24 -4.70
CA LEU A 118 18.95 11.80 -4.85
C LEU A 118 17.70 11.35 -5.61
N LEU A 119 16.53 11.91 -5.26
CA LEU A 119 15.27 11.61 -5.94
C LEU A 119 15.33 12.03 -7.42
N ASN A 120 15.81 13.24 -7.72
CA ASN A 120 15.94 13.70 -9.11
C ASN A 120 16.88 12.81 -9.92
N GLN A 121 18.01 12.40 -9.34
CA GLN A 121 18.94 11.49 -9.97
C GLN A 121 18.27 10.15 -10.30
N TYR A 122 17.60 9.52 -9.34
CA TYR A 122 16.94 8.23 -9.56
C TYR A 122 15.73 8.33 -10.50
N ILE A 123 14.95 9.41 -10.44
CA ILE A 123 13.85 9.66 -11.39
C ILE A 123 14.41 9.74 -12.81
N ASN A 124 15.47 10.51 -13.03
CA ASN A 124 16.09 10.63 -14.36
C ASN A 124 16.68 9.30 -14.84
N GLN A 125 17.43 8.59 -13.98
CA GLN A 125 17.98 7.27 -14.31
C GLN A 125 16.88 6.26 -14.62
N HIS A 126 15.82 6.23 -13.80
CA HIS A 126 14.66 5.37 -14.03
C HIS A 126 13.96 5.71 -15.34
N SER A 127 13.77 6.99 -15.65
CA SER A 127 13.15 7.43 -16.91
C SER A 127 13.94 6.95 -18.12
N ILE A 128 15.25 7.21 -18.15
CA ILE A 128 16.14 6.80 -19.26
C ILE A 128 16.19 5.27 -19.38
N ALA A 129 16.35 4.55 -18.27
CA ALA A 129 16.38 3.10 -18.28
C ALA A 129 15.05 2.51 -18.78
N HIS A 130 13.93 3.06 -18.33
CA HIS A 130 12.60 2.65 -18.74
C HIS A 130 12.33 2.92 -20.23
N GLU A 131 12.73 4.08 -20.76
CA GLU A 131 12.64 4.39 -22.19
C GLU A 131 13.48 3.44 -23.04
N ASN A 132 14.74 3.23 -22.68
CA ASN A 132 15.64 2.31 -23.40
C ASN A 132 15.11 0.88 -23.37
N PHE A 133 14.61 0.42 -22.22
CA PHE A 133 14.02 -0.91 -22.09
C PHE A 133 12.77 -1.04 -22.97
N ASN A 134 11.87 -0.06 -22.95
CA ASN A 134 10.69 -0.04 -23.82
C ASN A 134 11.10 -0.05 -25.30
N HIS A 135 12.07 0.77 -25.72
CA HIS A 135 12.58 0.77 -27.09
C HIS A 135 13.15 -0.58 -27.52
N LEU A 136 13.87 -1.27 -26.62
CA LEU A 136 14.36 -2.62 -26.87
C LEU A 136 13.20 -3.59 -27.09
N LEU A 137 12.22 -3.63 -26.18
CA LEU A 137 11.06 -4.53 -26.28
C LEU A 137 10.24 -4.24 -27.55
N GLN A 138 10.06 -2.97 -27.91
CA GLN A 138 9.42 -2.56 -29.16
C GLN A 138 10.20 -3.01 -30.40
N SER A 139 11.54 -2.92 -30.35
CA SER A 139 12.39 -3.38 -31.43
C SER A 139 12.30 -4.89 -31.61
N VAL A 140 12.29 -5.65 -30.50
CA VAL A 140 12.03 -7.11 -30.51
C VAL A 140 10.66 -7.41 -31.13
N ALA A 141 9.59 -6.71 -30.71
CA ALA A 141 8.26 -6.90 -31.29
C ALA A 141 8.21 -6.63 -32.81
N ARG A 142 8.98 -5.65 -33.30
CA ARG A 142 9.07 -5.34 -34.74
C ARG A 142 9.84 -6.41 -35.50
N ILE A 143 10.96 -6.89 -34.97
CA ILE A 143 11.73 -7.99 -35.59
C ILE A 143 10.84 -9.22 -35.77
N PHE A 144 10.04 -9.57 -34.76
CA PHE A 144 9.14 -10.73 -34.82
C PHE A 144 7.80 -10.47 -35.56
N SER A 145 7.56 -9.26 -36.07
CA SER A 145 6.28 -8.93 -36.72
C SER A 145 6.07 -9.63 -38.06
N SER A 146 7.18 -9.97 -38.75
CA SER A 146 7.22 -10.68 -40.04
C SER A 146 7.53 -12.18 -39.90
N GLU A 147 7.73 -12.67 -38.68
CA GLU A 147 8.05 -14.08 -38.42
C GLU A 147 6.81 -14.98 -38.54
N PRO A 148 6.97 -16.30 -38.72
CA PRO A 148 5.84 -17.22 -38.74
C PRO A 148 4.98 -17.11 -37.49
N TYR A 149 3.67 -17.35 -37.66
CA TYR A 149 2.64 -17.12 -36.66
C TYR A 149 3.00 -17.62 -35.26
N GLU A 150 3.48 -18.86 -35.13
CA GLU A 150 3.79 -19.46 -33.82
C GLU A 150 4.92 -18.72 -33.08
N TYR A 151 5.96 -18.26 -33.79
CA TYR A 151 7.04 -17.47 -33.20
C TYR A 151 6.57 -16.09 -32.79
N LYS A 152 5.85 -15.40 -33.69
CA LYS A 152 5.25 -14.10 -33.41
C LYS A 152 4.34 -14.17 -32.18
N LYS A 153 3.45 -15.17 -32.12
CA LYS A 153 2.55 -15.45 -31.00
C LYS A 153 3.30 -15.60 -29.68
N HIS A 154 4.29 -16.48 -29.66
CA HIS A 154 5.06 -16.79 -28.46
C HIS A 154 5.78 -15.55 -27.91
N ILE A 155 6.42 -14.77 -28.79
CA ILE A 155 7.11 -13.54 -28.41
C ILE A 155 6.10 -12.48 -27.96
N TYR A 156 5.01 -12.28 -28.69
CA TYR A 156 4.03 -11.24 -28.35
C TYR A 156 3.39 -11.53 -26.98
N GLN A 157 3.07 -12.78 -26.67
CA GLN A 157 2.55 -13.17 -25.36
C GLN A 157 3.51 -12.80 -24.22
N LYS A 158 4.82 -13.10 -24.37
CA LYS A 158 5.84 -12.70 -23.39
C LYS A 158 5.98 -11.19 -23.28
N LEU A 159 5.90 -10.47 -24.39
CA LEU A 159 6.01 -9.03 -24.42
C LEU A 159 4.81 -8.33 -23.77
N PHE A 160 3.59 -8.86 -23.94
CA PHE A 160 2.39 -8.30 -23.30
C PHE A 160 2.45 -8.34 -21.76
N GLU A 161 3.04 -9.39 -21.18
CA GLU A 161 3.24 -9.52 -19.72
C GLU A 161 4.09 -8.38 -19.13
N VAL A 162 5.04 -7.86 -19.92
CA VAL A 162 6.00 -6.85 -19.48
C VAL A 162 5.59 -5.44 -19.90
N LEU A 163 5.11 -5.28 -21.13
CA LEU A 163 4.77 -3.97 -21.70
C LEU A 163 3.49 -3.39 -21.10
N LYS A 164 2.48 -4.22 -20.80
CA LYS A 164 1.18 -3.80 -20.25
C LYS A 164 0.65 -2.52 -20.94
N GLU A 165 0.45 -1.42 -20.21
CA GLU A 165 -0.08 -0.15 -20.73
C GLU A 165 0.84 0.53 -21.77
N LYS A 166 2.11 0.09 -21.89
CA LYS A 166 3.08 0.54 -22.90
C LYS A 166 3.09 -0.34 -24.15
N THR A 167 2.14 -1.26 -24.28
CA THR A 167 1.99 -2.11 -25.47
C THR A 167 1.81 -1.24 -26.73
N PRO A 168 2.70 -1.37 -27.74
CA PRO A 168 2.61 -0.62 -28.98
C PRO A 168 1.34 -0.90 -29.78
N GLU A 169 0.86 0.14 -30.46
CA GLU A 169 -0.34 0.09 -31.28
C GLU A 169 -0.32 -1.00 -32.36
N PHE A 170 0.82 -1.23 -33.02
CA PHE A 170 0.93 -2.27 -34.06
C PHE A 170 0.79 -3.70 -33.50
N MET A 171 1.17 -3.92 -32.24
CA MET A 171 0.96 -5.20 -31.56
C MET A 171 -0.52 -5.39 -31.22
N VAL A 172 -1.16 -4.32 -30.73
CA VAL A 172 -2.61 -4.31 -30.47
C VAL A 172 -3.38 -4.59 -31.76
N ARG A 173 -3.06 -3.93 -32.88
CA ARG A 173 -3.65 -4.22 -34.20
C ARG A 173 -3.51 -5.68 -34.58
N SER A 174 -2.33 -6.25 -34.36
CA SER A 174 -2.07 -7.65 -34.70
C SER A 174 -2.99 -8.60 -33.91
N ALA A 175 -3.35 -8.25 -32.66
CA ALA A 175 -4.27 -9.05 -31.85
C ALA A 175 -5.70 -9.12 -32.43
N PHE A 176 -6.15 -8.07 -33.12
CA PHE A 176 -7.47 -8.02 -33.77
C PHE A 176 -7.48 -8.50 -35.23
N SER A 177 -6.31 -8.77 -35.79
CA SER A 177 -6.17 -9.31 -37.15
C SER A 177 -6.29 -10.84 -37.17
N ASN A 178 -6.03 -11.48 -38.32
CA ASN A 178 -6.10 -12.94 -38.52
C ASN A 178 -5.31 -13.77 -37.49
N ASP A 179 -4.37 -13.14 -36.78
CA ASP A 179 -3.51 -13.79 -35.80
C ASP A 179 -4.19 -14.07 -34.42
N ASN A 180 -5.28 -13.37 -34.08
CA ASN A 180 -6.09 -13.59 -32.87
C ASN A 180 -5.25 -13.77 -31.56
N PHE A 181 -4.36 -12.84 -31.28
CA PHE A 181 -3.59 -12.85 -30.03
C PHE A 181 -4.44 -12.39 -28.84
N SER A 182 -4.24 -12.99 -27.67
CA SER A 182 -4.92 -12.53 -26.45
C SER A 182 -4.20 -11.33 -25.84
N LEU A 183 -4.94 -10.24 -25.59
CA LEU A 183 -4.48 -9.06 -24.85
C LEU A 183 -4.76 -9.16 -23.34
N LYS A 184 -5.20 -10.33 -22.84
CA LYS A 184 -5.57 -10.53 -21.42
C LYS A 184 -4.46 -10.08 -20.44
N LYS A 185 -3.20 -10.30 -20.82
CA LYS A 185 -1.99 -9.95 -20.05
C LYS A 185 -1.75 -8.45 -19.88
N VAL A 186 -2.44 -7.61 -20.66
CA VAL A 186 -2.26 -6.16 -20.64
C VAL A 186 -3.06 -5.49 -19.52
N ALA A 187 -4.12 -6.13 -19.03
CA ALA A 187 -4.97 -5.54 -18.00
C ALA A 187 -4.27 -5.43 -16.64
N SER A 188 -4.54 -4.33 -15.92
CA SER A 188 -4.09 -4.14 -14.54
C SER A 188 -5.20 -3.47 -13.73
N TYR A 189 -5.54 -4.08 -12.59
CA TYR A 189 -6.49 -3.54 -11.64
C TYR A 189 -5.96 -2.27 -10.97
N ARG A 190 -4.68 -2.26 -10.58
CA ARG A 190 -3.99 -1.07 -10.05
C ARG A 190 -4.07 0.10 -11.02
N ALA A 191 -3.78 -0.14 -12.30
CA ALA A 191 -3.84 0.90 -13.32
C ALA A 191 -5.28 1.41 -13.51
N SER A 192 -6.25 0.48 -13.53
CA SER A 192 -7.67 0.81 -13.66
C SER A 192 -8.17 1.69 -12.50
N LEU A 193 -7.88 1.32 -11.25
CA LEU A 193 -8.23 2.14 -10.06
C LEU A 193 -7.51 3.49 -10.06
N THR A 194 -6.23 3.52 -10.42
CA THR A 194 -5.45 4.77 -10.49
C THR A 194 -6.03 5.73 -11.54
N ASN A 195 -6.36 5.21 -12.71
CA ASN A 195 -7.03 5.98 -13.77
C ASN A 195 -8.42 6.44 -13.33
N ARG A 196 -9.16 5.60 -12.60
CA ARG A 196 -10.48 5.97 -12.05
C ARG A 196 -10.35 7.11 -11.05
N MET A 197 -9.39 7.07 -10.14
CA MET A 197 -9.12 8.18 -9.22
C MET A 197 -8.65 9.43 -9.95
N ARG A 198 -7.91 9.30 -11.06
CA ARG A 198 -7.56 10.44 -11.89
C ARG A 198 -8.79 11.07 -12.55
N GLN A 199 -9.77 10.27 -12.99
CA GLN A 199 -11.05 10.77 -13.48
C GLN A 199 -11.78 11.56 -12.39
N TYR A 200 -11.82 11.04 -11.16
CA TYR A 200 -12.41 11.76 -10.02
C TYR A 200 -11.75 13.12 -9.79
N GLN A 201 -10.42 13.20 -9.83
CA GLN A 201 -9.71 14.48 -9.69
C GLN A 201 -10.04 15.49 -10.80
N ILE A 202 -10.32 15.03 -12.01
CA ILE A 202 -10.61 15.90 -13.16
C ILE A 202 -12.07 16.37 -13.14
N ILE A 203 -12.99 15.45 -12.88
CA ILE A 203 -14.44 15.68 -13.01
C ILE A 203 -15.05 16.18 -11.69
N GLY A 204 -14.44 15.84 -10.55
CA GLY A 204 -14.91 16.18 -9.21
C GLY A 204 -16.01 15.25 -8.68
N GLU A 205 -16.61 14.41 -9.52
CA GLU A 205 -17.60 13.42 -9.13
C GLU A 205 -17.40 12.08 -9.87
N LEU A 206 -17.71 10.99 -9.18
CA LEU A 206 -17.86 9.66 -9.76
C LEU A 206 -19.03 8.95 -9.08
N PRO A 207 -19.78 8.06 -9.76
CA PRO A 207 -20.98 7.48 -9.18
C PRO A 207 -20.77 6.72 -7.87
N GLU A 208 -19.72 5.92 -7.81
CA GLU A 208 -19.35 5.14 -6.64
C GLU A 208 -18.91 6.01 -5.45
N MET A 209 -18.34 7.19 -5.70
CA MET A 209 -17.88 8.10 -4.63
C MET A 209 -19.03 8.73 -3.86
N LEU A 210 -20.21 8.86 -4.47
CA LEU A 210 -21.43 9.27 -3.76
C LEU A 210 -21.80 8.28 -2.64
N LEU A 211 -21.55 6.99 -2.88
CA LEU A 211 -21.88 5.90 -1.96
C LEU A 211 -20.78 5.63 -0.92
N ASP A 212 -19.67 6.37 -0.97
CA ASP A 212 -18.65 6.38 0.09
C ASP A 212 -19.19 7.08 1.37
N ASP A 213 -20.17 7.98 1.22
CA ASP A 213 -20.91 8.55 2.35
C ASP A 213 -21.84 7.50 2.97
N LYS A 214 -21.57 7.16 4.23
CA LYS A 214 -22.26 6.08 4.96
C LYS A 214 -23.78 6.29 5.05
N LYS A 215 -24.25 7.52 5.25
CA LYS A 215 -25.69 7.81 5.35
C LYS A 215 -26.39 7.61 4.01
N THR A 216 -25.76 8.07 2.93
CA THR A 216 -26.24 7.90 1.56
C THR A 216 -26.23 6.42 1.16
N ALA A 217 -25.17 5.69 1.51
CA ALA A 217 -25.09 4.25 1.32
C ALA A 217 -26.21 3.50 2.06
N TYR A 218 -26.47 3.82 3.33
CA TYR A 218 -27.52 3.15 4.11
C TYR A 218 -28.90 3.35 3.49
N ARG A 219 -29.24 4.57 3.08
CA ARG A 219 -30.52 4.83 2.37
C ARG A 219 -30.62 4.06 1.06
N PHE A 220 -29.51 3.96 0.32
CA PHE A 220 -29.47 3.15 -0.89
C PHE A 220 -29.77 1.68 -0.57
N MET A 221 -29.14 1.12 0.47
CA MET A 221 -29.32 -0.28 0.87
C MET A 221 -30.70 -0.59 1.45
N GLU A 222 -31.27 0.31 2.25
CA GLU A 222 -32.66 0.22 2.74
C GLU A 222 -33.66 0.13 1.58
N SER A 223 -33.45 0.93 0.51
CA SER A 223 -34.32 0.89 -0.68
C SER A 223 -34.28 -0.46 -1.41
N GLN A 224 -33.21 -1.24 -1.20
CA GLN A 224 -33.02 -2.58 -1.73
C GLN A 224 -33.39 -3.67 -0.72
N GLN A 225 -33.98 -3.29 0.42
CA GLN A 225 -34.36 -4.19 1.51
C GLN A 225 -33.19 -5.00 2.08
N VAL A 226 -31.98 -4.44 2.00
CA VAL A 226 -30.78 -5.06 2.58
C VAL A 226 -30.62 -4.58 4.01
N ARG A 227 -30.42 -5.51 4.94
CA ARG A 227 -30.23 -5.20 6.35
C ARG A 227 -28.99 -4.33 6.55
N ILE A 228 -29.16 -3.24 7.28
CA ILE A 228 -28.11 -2.38 7.79
C ILE A 228 -28.08 -2.49 9.32
N PRO A 229 -26.95 -2.21 9.99
CA PRO A 229 -26.92 -2.18 11.44
C PRO A 229 -27.67 -0.95 11.95
N TRP A 230 -28.40 -1.10 13.06
CA TRP A 230 -28.92 0.07 13.77
C TRP A 230 -27.76 0.94 14.29
N SER A 231 -27.94 2.25 14.26
CA SER A 231 -26.99 3.22 14.81
C SER A 231 -27.75 4.36 15.47
N SER A 232 -27.22 4.89 16.58
CA SER A 232 -27.79 6.04 17.27
C SER A 232 -27.77 7.27 16.37
N SER A 233 -28.88 8.02 16.34
CA SER A 233 -28.98 9.29 15.61
C SER A 233 -28.25 10.44 16.31
N GLU A 234 -28.06 10.31 17.62
CA GLU A 234 -27.36 11.26 18.48
C GLU A 234 -25.98 10.74 18.88
N SER A 235 -25.09 11.68 19.21
CA SER A 235 -23.77 11.40 19.75
C SER A 235 -23.74 11.62 21.27
N TYR A 236 -22.88 10.86 21.94
CA TYR A 236 -22.71 10.86 23.39
C TYR A 236 -21.30 11.34 23.73
N THR A 237 -21.14 11.95 24.91
CA THR A 237 -19.83 11.95 25.59
C THR A 237 -19.61 10.59 26.25
N TYR A 238 -18.36 10.20 26.54
CA TYR A 238 -18.08 8.88 27.12
C TYR A 238 -18.83 8.64 28.44
N LYS A 239 -19.10 9.71 29.21
CA LYS A 239 -19.88 9.67 30.47
C LYS A 239 -21.39 9.53 30.30
N GLN A 240 -21.91 9.85 29.12
CA GLN A 240 -23.34 9.86 28.82
C GLN A 240 -23.80 8.61 28.07
N ILE A 241 -22.88 7.71 27.73
CA ILE A 241 -23.25 6.46 27.06
C ILE A 241 -24.11 5.62 28.00
N PRO A 242 -25.29 5.17 27.57
CA PRO A 242 -26.13 4.28 28.36
C PRO A 242 -25.43 2.95 28.60
N GLN A 243 -25.40 2.52 29.86
CA GLN A 243 -24.84 1.24 30.27
C GLN A 243 -25.78 0.09 29.88
N GLN A 244 -25.62 -0.43 28.66
CA GLN A 244 -26.40 -1.58 28.16
C GLN A 244 -25.49 -2.58 27.45
N ALA A 245 -25.95 -3.82 27.33
CA ALA A 245 -25.26 -4.89 26.62
C ALA A 245 -25.64 -4.92 25.13
N ASN A 246 -24.94 -5.76 24.36
CA ASN A 246 -25.17 -6.06 22.95
C ASN A 246 -25.04 -4.82 22.04
N MET A 247 -24.00 -4.02 22.27
CA MET A 247 -23.73 -2.83 21.48
C MET A 247 -22.27 -2.71 21.07
N VAL A 248 -22.03 -1.92 20.05
CA VAL A 248 -20.71 -1.41 19.68
C VAL A 248 -20.66 0.07 20.01
N ILE A 249 -19.64 0.49 20.75
CA ILE A 249 -19.36 1.90 21.00
C ILE A 249 -18.17 2.30 20.15
N LYS A 250 -18.29 3.42 19.42
CA LYS A 250 -17.16 3.94 18.64
C LYS A 250 -17.18 5.46 18.52
N PRO A 251 -16.03 6.09 18.24
CA PRO A 251 -15.98 7.52 17.96
C PRO A 251 -16.80 7.85 16.70
N VAL A 252 -17.38 9.05 16.66
CA VAL A 252 -17.99 9.61 15.44
C VAL A 252 -16.96 9.68 14.30
N ASP A 253 -15.77 10.18 14.63
CA ASP A 253 -14.65 10.34 13.70
C ASP A 253 -13.52 9.37 14.11
N GLY A 254 -13.59 8.12 13.64
CA GLY A 254 -12.65 7.06 14.02
C GLY A 254 -12.21 6.18 12.86
N ALA A 255 -10.94 5.75 12.88
CA ALA A 255 -10.37 4.86 11.87
C ALA A 255 -9.51 3.75 12.50
N GLY A 256 -9.43 2.61 11.82
CA GLY A 256 -8.51 1.51 12.17
C GLY A 256 -8.79 0.84 13.53
N GLY A 257 -10.05 0.83 13.97
CA GLY A 257 -10.50 0.19 15.21
C GLY A 257 -10.13 0.93 16.50
N ARG A 258 -9.55 2.13 16.42
CA ARG A 258 -9.17 2.92 17.61
C ARG A 258 -10.43 3.44 18.31
N GLY A 259 -10.50 3.23 19.62
CA GLY A 259 -11.68 3.58 20.42
C GLY A 259 -12.92 2.74 20.09
N VAL A 260 -12.81 1.63 19.36
CA VAL A 260 -13.98 0.78 19.11
C VAL A 260 -14.07 -0.27 20.21
N TYR A 261 -15.23 -0.33 20.85
CA TYR A 261 -15.51 -1.25 21.96
C TYR A 261 -16.73 -2.12 21.62
N ILE A 262 -16.59 -3.43 21.79
CA ILE A 262 -17.70 -4.39 21.72
C ILE A 262 -18.16 -4.66 23.15
N VAL A 263 -19.43 -4.38 23.46
CA VAL A 263 -20.03 -4.61 24.77
C VAL A 263 -20.97 -5.83 24.66
N ASN A 264 -20.44 -7.02 24.94
CA ASN A 264 -21.24 -8.26 24.99
C ASN A 264 -22.11 -8.33 26.24
N ASP A 265 -21.60 -7.76 27.32
CA ASP A 265 -22.22 -7.63 28.63
C ASP A 265 -21.56 -6.45 29.35
N ILE A 266 -22.19 -5.91 30.39
CA ILE A 266 -21.59 -4.84 31.21
C ILE A 266 -20.27 -5.26 31.87
N ASN A 267 -20.02 -6.58 31.99
CA ASN A 267 -18.80 -7.15 32.53
C ASN A 267 -17.94 -7.92 31.48
N ASP A 268 -18.32 -7.88 30.20
CA ASP A 268 -17.56 -8.49 29.10
C ASP A 268 -17.49 -7.51 27.93
N ILE A 269 -16.43 -6.69 27.95
CA ILE A 269 -16.21 -5.62 26.99
C ILE A 269 -14.87 -5.86 26.31
N ILE A 270 -14.80 -5.71 24.99
CA ILE A 270 -13.58 -5.93 24.21
C ILE A 270 -13.18 -4.62 23.53
N ASN A 271 -11.96 -4.15 23.81
CA ASN A 271 -11.33 -3.11 23.00
C ASN A 271 -10.81 -3.74 21.71
N VAL A 272 -11.40 -3.36 20.57
CA VAL A 272 -11.13 -3.97 19.27
C VAL A 272 -9.69 -3.77 18.82
N LYS A 273 -9.04 -2.65 19.20
CA LYS A 273 -7.71 -2.31 18.69
C LYS A 273 -6.61 -3.26 19.15
N ASN A 274 -6.71 -3.73 20.38
CA ASN A 274 -5.68 -4.51 21.08
C ASN A 274 -6.21 -5.84 21.64
N ALA A 275 -7.47 -6.18 21.37
CA ALA A 275 -8.18 -7.34 21.92
C ALA A 275 -8.15 -7.39 23.47
N GLU A 276 -8.02 -6.24 24.13
CA GLU A 276 -8.05 -6.12 25.59
C GLU A 276 -9.48 -6.34 26.09
N ARG A 277 -9.64 -7.26 27.06
CA ARG A 277 -10.91 -7.48 27.73
C ARG A 277 -11.02 -6.60 28.97
N LEU A 278 -12.11 -5.86 29.09
CA LEU A 278 -12.47 -5.04 30.24
C LEU A 278 -13.61 -5.73 30.98
N SER A 279 -13.44 -5.90 32.29
CA SER A 279 -14.33 -6.71 33.13
C SER A 279 -15.51 -5.95 33.74
N ASN A 280 -15.62 -4.64 33.49
CA ASN A 280 -16.73 -3.80 33.97
C ASN A 280 -16.77 -2.46 33.21
N TRP A 281 -17.88 -1.74 33.40
CA TRP A 281 -18.14 -0.45 32.78
C TRP A 281 -17.18 0.67 33.22
N ASP A 282 -16.75 0.71 34.47
CA ASP A 282 -15.82 1.74 34.95
C ASP A 282 -14.46 1.65 34.25
N LEU A 283 -13.98 0.43 33.98
CA LEU A 283 -12.77 0.21 33.18
C LEU A 283 -12.94 0.70 31.73
N LEU A 284 -14.12 0.53 31.13
CA LEU A 284 -14.44 1.10 29.82
C LEU A 284 -14.34 2.64 29.86
N LEU A 285 -15.02 3.29 30.81
CA LEU A 285 -15.00 4.75 30.92
C LEU A 285 -13.58 5.30 31.12
N ASN A 286 -12.79 4.66 31.99
CA ASN A 286 -11.38 5.01 32.19
C ASN A 286 -10.55 4.82 30.93
N ARG A 287 -10.81 3.76 30.15
CA ARG A 287 -10.10 3.49 28.90
C ARG A 287 -10.46 4.50 27.82
N MET A 288 -11.73 4.89 27.71
CA MET A 288 -12.21 5.92 26.80
C MET A 288 -11.63 7.29 27.14
N GLU A 289 -11.61 7.67 28.42
CA GLU A 289 -10.96 8.88 28.88
C GLU A 289 -9.47 8.89 28.52
N LYS A 290 -8.77 7.78 28.75
CA LYS A 290 -7.36 7.63 28.36
C LYS A 290 -7.16 7.75 26.85
N ASP A 291 -8.04 7.16 26.03
CA ASP A 291 -7.96 7.27 24.57
C ASP A 291 -8.13 8.73 24.11
N ILE A 292 -8.95 9.54 24.79
CA ILE A 292 -9.08 10.98 24.53
C ILE A 292 -7.80 11.73 24.97
N LEU A 293 -7.33 11.50 26.21
CA LEU A 293 -6.15 12.17 26.76
C LEU A 293 -4.86 11.89 25.96
N GLU A 294 -4.74 10.70 25.39
CA GLU A 294 -3.61 10.30 24.56
C GLU A 294 -3.78 10.66 23.07
N ASN A 295 -4.82 11.44 22.73
CA ASN A 295 -5.16 11.83 21.35
C ASN A 295 -5.31 10.62 20.40
N ARG A 296 -5.76 9.47 20.92
CA ARG A 296 -6.11 8.31 20.11
C ARG A 296 -7.52 8.45 19.53
N VAL A 297 -8.37 9.20 20.22
CA VAL A 297 -9.69 9.68 19.79
C VAL A 297 -9.66 11.20 19.89
N GLU A 298 -10.00 11.88 18.79
CA GLU A 298 -9.81 13.34 18.68
C GLU A 298 -10.83 14.13 19.48
N LYS A 299 -12.08 13.66 19.55
CA LYS A 299 -13.20 14.33 20.21
C LYS A 299 -13.97 13.36 21.09
N ASP A 300 -14.48 13.86 22.20
CA ASP A 300 -15.40 13.13 23.07
C ASP A 300 -16.81 13.07 22.46
N GLN A 301 -16.91 12.40 21.32
CA GLN A 301 -18.14 12.21 20.56
C GLN A 301 -18.21 10.76 20.10
N TRP A 302 -19.16 10.04 20.66
CA TRP A 302 -19.32 8.60 20.50
C TRP A 302 -20.70 8.29 19.94
N ILE A 303 -20.79 7.21 19.18
CA ILE A 303 -22.06 6.65 18.70
C ILE A 303 -22.15 5.20 19.11
N ILE A 304 -23.39 4.73 19.18
CA ILE A 304 -23.73 3.36 19.50
C ILE A 304 -24.22 2.70 18.22
N GLU A 305 -23.74 1.49 17.95
CA GLU A 305 -24.21 0.64 16.87
C GLU A 305 -24.67 -0.71 17.41
N GLU A 306 -25.54 -1.36 16.65
CA GLU A 306 -25.94 -2.75 16.87
C GLU A 306 -24.72 -3.68 16.88
N LEU A 307 -24.62 -4.55 17.90
CA LEU A 307 -23.63 -5.61 17.88
C LEU A 307 -24.12 -6.77 17.00
N ILE A 308 -23.47 -6.94 15.85
CA ILE A 308 -23.76 -8.04 14.93
C ILE A 308 -22.91 -9.27 15.31
N LEU A 309 -23.60 -10.39 15.55
CA LEU A 309 -22.98 -11.65 15.96
C LEU A 309 -23.17 -12.71 14.88
N GLU A 310 -22.09 -13.45 14.59
CA GLU A 310 -22.15 -14.67 13.76
C GLU A 310 -22.86 -15.80 14.51
N ASN A 311 -22.68 -15.86 15.83
CA ASN A 311 -23.35 -16.81 16.70
C ASN A 311 -23.74 -16.10 17.99
N LYS A 312 -25.06 -15.97 18.21
CA LYS A 312 -25.61 -15.26 19.37
C LYS A 312 -25.38 -16.01 20.68
N ASN A 313 -25.43 -17.34 20.65
CA ASN A 313 -25.26 -18.19 21.84
C ASN A 313 -23.83 -18.11 22.39
N ASP A 314 -22.84 -18.20 21.51
CA ASP A 314 -21.41 -18.19 21.86
C ASP A 314 -20.81 -16.76 21.89
N LYS A 315 -21.64 -15.73 21.63
CA LYS A 315 -21.25 -14.32 21.53
C LYS A 315 -20.06 -14.08 20.60
N ILE A 316 -20.06 -14.78 19.46
CA ILE A 316 -18.99 -14.66 18.46
C ILE A 316 -19.31 -13.45 17.56
N PRO A 317 -18.45 -12.41 17.53
CA PRO A 317 -18.65 -11.26 16.65
C PRO A 317 -18.71 -11.69 15.18
N ALA A 318 -19.52 -11.00 14.39
CA ALA A 318 -19.60 -11.25 12.96
C ALA A 318 -18.24 -11.05 12.27
N ARG A 319 -17.94 -11.93 11.31
CA ARG A 319 -16.78 -11.79 10.42
C ARG A 319 -17.05 -10.77 9.33
N ASP A 320 -16.01 -10.04 8.89
CA ASP A 320 -16.13 -9.18 7.71
C ASP A 320 -16.15 -10.07 6.44
N ILE A 321 -17.07 -9.78 5.52
CA ILE A 321 -17.08 -10.32 4.16
C ILE A 321 -17.03 -9.14 3.19
N LYS A 322 -16.00 -9.09 2.34
CA LYS A 322 -15.80 -7.98 1.39
C LYS A 322 -15.84 -8.52 -0.03
N PHE A 323 -16.88 -8.18 -0.76
CA PHE A 323 -17.07 -8.56 -2.15
C PHE A 323 -16.44 -7.52 -3.06
N TYR A 324 -15.49 -7.95 -3.91
CA TYR A 324 -14.95 -7.13 -4.98
C TYR A 324 -15.86 -7.26 -6.20
N CYS A 325 -16.78 -6.32 -6.35
CA CYS A 325 -17.80 -6.36 -7.39
C CYS A 325 -17.41 -5.53 -8.61
N PHE A 326 -17.66 -6.10 -9.79
CA PHE A 326 -17.36 -5.58 -11.10
C PHE A 326 -18.64 -5.52 -11.94
N TYR A 327 -19.49 -4.54 -11.64
CA TYR A 327 -20.74 -4.24 -12.33
C TYR A 327 -21.64 -5.47 -12.63
N GLY A 328 -22.23 -6.03 -11.57
CA GLY A 328 -23.09 -7.21 -11.66
C GLY A 328 -22.36 -8.55 -11.64
N GLN A 329 -21.07 -8.55 -11.31
CA GLN A 329 -20.26 -9.76 -11.17
C GLN A 329 -19.36 -9.64 -9.94
N VAL A 330 -19.29 -10.66 -9.09
CA VAL A 330 -18.26 -10.74 -8.04
C VAL A 330 -17.00 -11.37 -8.63
N GLY A 331 -15.85 -10.73 -8.47
CA GLY A 331 -14.57 -11.27 -8.95
C GLY A 331 -13.73 -11.93 -7.86
N LEU A 332 -13.87 -11.48 -6.61
CA LEU A 332 -13.09 -11.94 -5.46
C LEU A 332 -13.85 -11.63 -4.17
N VAL A 333 -13.69 -12.46 -3.15
CA VAL A 333 -14.24 -12.23 -1.81
C VAL A 333 -13.13 -12.32 -0.77
N LEU A 334 -13.09 -11.34 0.14
CA LEU A 334 -12.22 -11.35 1.31
C LEU A 334 -13.04 -11.63 2.57
N GLU A 335 -12.71 -12.69 3.26
CA GLU A 335 -13.24 -13.04 4.57
C GLU A 335 -12.22 -12.68 5.65
N ILE A 336 -12.67 -11.98 6.70
CA ILE A 336 -11.80 -11.51 7.79
C ILE A 336 -12.40 -11.87 9.14
N ILE A 337 -11.61 -12.57 9.95
CA ILE A 337 -11.85 -12.66 11.40
C ILE A 337 -10.99 -11.59 12.06
N ARG A 338 -11.58 -10.78 12.95
CA ARG A 338 -10.87 -9.69 13.66
C ARG A 338 -10.37 -10.09 15.04
N THR A 339 -11.11 -10.97 15.70
CA THR A 339 -10.92 -11.34 17.11
C THR A 339 -10.85 -12.86 17.23
N PRO A 340 -9.95 -13.43 18.04
CA PRO A 340 -8.95 -12.75 18.88
C PRO A 340 -7.77 -12.16 18.09
N GLU A 341 -7.51 -12.66 16.88
CA GLU A 341 -6.42 -12.20 16.01
C GLU A 341 -6.98 -11.94 14.61
N THR A 342 -6.41 -10.94 13.92
CA THR A 342 -6.84 -10.64 12.55
C THR A 342 -6.30 -11.69 11.58
N LYS A 343 -7.21 -12.40 10.90
CA LYS A 343 -6.88 -13.43 9.90
C LYS A 343 -7.70 -13.22 8.63
N TYR A 344 -7.16 -13.63 7.50
CA TYR A 344 -7.72 -13.38 6.17
C TYR A 344 -7.92 -14.69 5.38
N CYS A 345 -9.00 -14.80 4.61
CA CYS A 345 -9.19 -15.87 3.63
C CYS A 345 -9.76 -15.27 2.35
N TRP A 346 -9.18 -15.63 1.21
CA TRP A 346 -9.61 -15.15 -0.10
C TRP A 346 -10.34 -16.24 -0.86
N TRP A 347 -11.39 -15.85 -1.57
CA TRP A 347 -12.22 -16.75 -2.38
C TRP A 347 -12.43 -16.18 -3.77
N ASP A 348 -12.42 -17.04 -4.79
CA ASP A 348 -12.82 -16.68 -6.15
C ASP A 348 -14.35 -16.63 -6.33
N ALA A 349 -14.80 -16.38 -7.56
CA ALA A 349 -16.21 -16.28 -7.90
C ALA A 349 -16.96 -17.62 -7.85
N GLU A 350 -16.20 -18.72 -7.85
CA GLU A 350 -16.69 -20.09 -7.81
C GLU A 350 -16.71 -20.66 -6.39
N GLY A 351 -16.28 -19.88 -5.39
CA GLY A 351 -16.24 -20.29 -3.98
C GLY A 351 -15.02 -21.14 -3.63
N ASN A 352 -13.96 -21.14 -4.45
CA ASN A 352 -12.69 -21.79 -4.11
C ASN A 352 -11.76 -20.83 -3.39
N ARG A 353 -10.97 -21.35 -2.45
CA ARG A 353 -9.91 -20.59 -1.78
C ARG A 353 -8.79 -20.28 -2.75
N VAL A 354 -8.33 -19.03 -2.76
CA VAL A 354 -7.24 -18.57 -3.65
C VAL A 354 -6.16 -17.82 -2.89
N PHE A 355 -4.96 -17.77 -3.47
CA PHE A 355 -3.87 -16.91 -3.00
C PHE A 355 -3.80 -15.69 -3.91
N THR A 356 -3.57 -14.53 -3.30
CA THR A 356 -3.59 -13.25 -4.04
C THR A 356 -2.30 -12.46 -3.90
N GLY A 357 -1.28 -13.04 -3.25
CA GLY A 357 -0.07 -12.34 -2.80
C GLY A 357 -0.29 -11.45 -1.57
N LYS A 358 -1.52 -11.02 -1.32
CA LYS A 358 -1.90 -10.09 -0.25
C LYS A 358 -2.29 -10.83 1.02
N TYR A 359 -1.72 -10.40 2.16
CA TYR A 359 -1.94 -10.97 3.50
C TYR A 359 -1.49 -12.43 3.72
N ASN A 360 -0.56 -12.93 2.89
CA ASN A 360 -0.10 -14.33 2.94
C ASN A 360 0.42 -14.79 4.32
N ASN A 361 0.86 -13.88 5.18
CA ASN A 361 1.40 -14.20 6.51
C ASN A 361 0.32 -14.42 7.59
N SER A 362 -0.96 -14.25 7.28
CA SER A 362 -2.06 -14.31 8.26
C SER A 362 -3.30 -15.01 7.71
N LEU A 363 -3.10 -16.00 6.84
CA LEU A 363 -4.18 -16.75 6.21
C LEU A 363 -4.80 -17.77 7.17
N PHE A 364 -6.11 -17.99 7.05
CA PHE A 364 -6.84 -19.06 7.75
C PHE A 364 -7.76 -19.83 6.82
N GLU A 365 -8.38 -20.89 7.34
CA GLU A 365 -9.41 -21.66 6.65
C GLU A 365 -10.77 -21.06 6.93
N GLY A 366 -11.25 -20.20 6.02
CA GLY A 366 -12.56 -19.59 6.12
C GLY A 366 -13.70 -20.54 5.77
N THR A 367 -14.92 -20.07 5.96
CA THR A 367 -16.15 -20.78 5.55
C THR A 367 -16.73 -20.25 4.24
N GLY A 368 -16.20 -19.14 3.73
CA GLY A 368 -16.63 -18.56 2.47
C GLY A 368 -18.04 -17.97 2.52
N VAL A 369 -18.66 -17.90 1.35
CA VAL A 369 -19.97 -17.30 1.13
C VAL A 369 -20.88 -18.25 0.36
N SER A 370 -22.20 -18.15 0.59
CA SER A 370 -23.17 -18.91 -0.20
C SER A 370 -23.37 -18.29 -1.58
N ASN A 371 -23.97 -19.04 -2.51
CA ASN A 371 -24.31 -18.51 -3.83
C ASN A 371 -25.31 -17.34 -3.71
N ASP A 372 -26.31 -17.43 -2.83
CA ASP A 372 -27.29 -16.36 -2.59
C ASP A 372 -26.60 -15.07 -2.10
N GLU A 373 -25.57 -15.21 -1.25
CA GLU A 373 -24.76 -14.08 -0.78
C GLU A 373 -23.96 -13.43 -1.95
N MET A 374 -23.40 -14.24 -2.85
CA MET A 374 -22.72 -13.73 -4.05
C MET A 374 -23.68 -13.07 -5.03
N GLU A 375 -24.85 -13.67 -5.26
CA GLU A 375 -25.90 -13.13 -6.12
C GLU A 375 -26.42 -11.80 -5.59
N LEU A 376 -26.66 -11.69 -4.28
CA LEU A 376 -27.05 -10.44 -3.64
C LEU A 376 -26.01 -9.33 -3.90
N ALA A 377 -24.73 -9.59 -3.64
CA ALA A 377 -23.66 -8.62 -3.86
C ALA A 377 -23.53 -8.22 -5.35
N ALA A 378 -23.67 -9.18 -6.26
CA ALA A 378 -23.70 -8.93 -7.70
C ALA A 378 -24.89 -8.04 -8.08
N GLN A 379 -26.11 -8.38 -7.63
CA GLN A 379 -27.33 -7.61 -7.89
C GLN A 379 -27.18 -6.17 -7.42
N ILE A 380 -26.75 -5.94 -6.18
CA ILE A 380 -26.52 -4.59 -5.63
C ILE A 380 -25.53 -3.81 -6.51
N SER A 381 -24.40 -4.42 -6.87
CA SER A 381 -23.38 -3.74 -7.69
C SER A 381 -23.90 -3.38 -9.09
N SER A 382 -24.85 -4.13 -9.64
CA SER A 382 -25.44 -3.87 -10.96
C SER A 382 -26.38 -2.66 -10.99
N LEU A 383 -26.81 -2.18 -9.81
CA LEU A 383 -27.65 -1.00 -9.62
C LEU A 383 -26.83 0.29 -9.51
N ILE A 384 -25.50 0.18 -9.43
CA ILE A 384 -24.58 1.30 -9.29
C ILE A 384 -23.91 1.52 -10.66
N PRO A 385 -23.94 2.74 -11.24
CA PRO A 385 -23.35 3.00 -12.55
C PRO A 385 -21.82 3.18 -12.44
N ALA A 386 -21.13 2.17 -11.90
CA ALA A 386 -19.69 2.14 -11.73
C ALA A 386 -19.12 0.78 -12.17
N PRO A 387 -17.93 0.74 -12.79
CA PRO A 387 -17.30 -0.50 -13.23
C PRO A 387 -16.84 -1.36 -12.06
N PHE A 388 -16.54 -0.76 -10.91
CA PHE A 388 -16.06 -1.44 -9.72
C PHE A 388 -16.57 -0.75 -8.46
N ILE A 389 -16.95 -1.55 -7.46
CA ILE A 389 -17.14 -1.11 -6.09
C ILE A 389 -16.92 -2.32 -5.17
N ARG A 390 -16.21 -2.15 -4.05
CA ARG A 390 -16.19 -3.18 -3.02
C ARG A 390 -17.42 -3.00 -2.12
N ILE A 391 -18.07 -4.09 -1.76
CA ILE A 391 -19.21 -4.09 -0.85
C ILE A 391 -18.81 -4.87 0.39
N ASP A 392 -18.83 -4.20 1.53
CA ASP A 392 -18.38 -4.75 2.80
C ASP A 392 -19.62 -5.10 3.65
N PHE A 393 -19.68 -6.34 4.11
CA PHE A 393 -20.72 -6.87 4.98
C PHE A 393 -20.14 -7.43 6.27
N LEU A 394 -20.98 -7.53 7.29
CA LEU A 394 -20.81 -8.39 8.45
C LEU A 394 -21.67 -9.64 8.25
N LYS A 395 -21.06 -10.83 8.36
CA LYS A 395 -21.80 -12.09 8.27
C LYS A 395 -22.31 -12.50 9.65
N SER A 396 -23.62 -12.36 9.84
CA SER A 396 -24.32 -12.68 11.08
C SER A 396 -24.97 -14.07 11.01
N GLU A 397 -25.48 -14.54 12.16
CA GLU A 397 -26.32 -15.74 12.23
C GLU A 397 -27.54 -15.67 11.28
N ASP A 398 -28.10 -14.46 11.09
CA ASP A 398 -29.30 -14.22 10.29
C ASP A 398 -28.98 -13.78 8.84
N GLY A 399 -27.72 -13.93 8.40
CA GLY A 399 -27.25 -13.54 7.07
C GLY A 399 -26.42 -12.26 7.03
N LEU A 400 -26.26 -11.68 5.84
CA LEU A 400 -25.40 -10.52 5.61
C LEU A 400 -26.03 -9.21 6.12
N VAL A 401 -25.22 -8.42 6.82
CA VAL A 401 -25.54 -7.07 7.26
C VAL A 401 -24.61 -6.10 6.57
N PHE A 402 -25.15 -5.16 5.80
CA PHE A 402 -24.35 -4.20 5.04
C PHE A 402 -23.57 -3.27 5.97
N GLY A 403 -22.26 -3.14 5.73
CA GLY A 403 -21.37 -2.25 6.46
C GLY A 403 -21.07 -0.97 5.69
N GLU A 404 -20.44 -1.09 4.53
CA GLU A 404 -20.06 0.07 3.70
C GLU A 404 -19.85 -0.30 2.23
N PHE A 405 -19.87 0.71 1.37
CA PHE A 405 -19.26 0.64 0.06
C PHE A 405 -17.83 1.17 0.15
N THR A 406 -16.90 0.58 -0.61
CA THR A 406 -15.54 1.09 -0.72
C THR A 406 -15.16 1.23 -2.20
N PRO A 407 -15.26 2.45 -2.77
CA PRO A 407 -14.86 2.74 -4.14
C PRO A 407 -13.37 2.49 -4.41
N LYS A 408 -12.51 2.80 -3.42
CA LYS A 408 -11.06 2.65 -3.50
C LYS A 408 -10.54 1.84 -2.31
N PRO A 409 -10.50 0.50 -2.40
CA PRO A 409 -10.01 -0.33 -1.30
C PRO A 409 -8.55 0.00 -0.97
N GLY A 410 -8.19 -0.01 0.31
CA GLY A 410 -6.80 0.19 0.74
C GLY A 410 -5.85 -0.90 0.24
N ASN A 411 -4.59 -0.53 0.04
CA ASN A 411 -3.49 -1.41 -0.35
C ASN A 411 -3.79 -2.29 -1.57
N TYR A 412 -4.48 -1.76 -2.58
CA TYR A 412 -4.75 -2.50 -3.82
C TYR A 412 -3.47 -2.80 -4.61
N ASP A 413 -2.37 -2.13 -4.27
CA ASP A 413 -1.03 -2.33 -4.81
C ASP A 413 -0.32 -3.59 -4.29
N GLU A 414 -0.81 -4.23 -3.21
CA GLU A 414 -0.21 -5.43 -2.61
C GLU A 414 -0.57 -6.76 -3.30
N PHE A 415 -1.53 -6.78 -4.24
CA PHE A 415 -1.88 -8.00 -4.97
C PHE A 415 -0.69 -8.54 -5.77
N ASP A 416 -0.57 -9.85 -6.02
CA ASP A 416 0.43 -10.32 -6.98
C ASP A 416 0.07 -9.91 -8.43
N ASN A 417 0.98 -10.16 -9.37
CA ASN A 417 0.77 -9.79 -10.77
C ASN A 417 -0.38 -10.56 -11.42
N GLU A 418 -0.59 -11.82 -11.03
CA GLU A 418 -1.66 -12.66 -11.58
C GLU A 418 -3.04 -12.18 -11.14
N THR A 419 -3.18 -11.87 -9.85
CA THR A 419 -4.41 -11.32 -9.28
C THR A 419 -4.70 -9.92 -9.83
N ASP A 420 -3.68 -9.06 -9.95
CA ASP A 420 -3.84 -7.73 -10.55
C ASP A 420 -4.33 -7.79 -12.00
N GLU A 421 -3.81 -8.74 -12.78
CA GLU A 421 -4.27 -9.00 -14.15
C GLU A 421 -5.73 -9.50 -14.16
N LEU A 422 -6.05 -10.49 -13.31
CA LEU A 422 -7.39 -11.05 -13.22
C LEU A 422 -8.44 -9.98 -12.89
N LEU A 423 -8.21 -9.21 -11.83
CA LEU A 423 -9.09 -8.12 -11.40
C LEU A 423 -9.13 -7.00 -12.44
N GLY A 424 -8.03 -6.75 -13.15
CA GLY A 424 -7.98 -5.78 -14.26
C GLY A 424 -8.89 -6.19 -15.41
N ASN A 425 -8.89 -7.48 -15.77
CA ASN A 425 -9.79 -8.01 -16.79
C ASN A 425 -11.26 -7.91 -16.37
N TYR A 426 -11.58 -8.19 -15.09
CA TYR A 426 -12.94 -7.97 -14.57
C TYR A 426 -13.35 -6.51 -14.67
N PHE A 427 -12.46 -5.58 -14.31
CA PHE A 427 -12.71 -4.14 -14.41
C PHE A 427 -13.02 -3.70 -15.85
N LEU A 428 -12.19 -4.07 -16.82
CA LEU A 428 -12.38 -3.69 -18.22
C LEU A 428 -13.67 -4.28 -18.80
N LYS A 429 -13.98 -5.54 -18.47
CA LYS A 429 -15.24 -6.18 -18.87
C LYS A 429 -16.46 -5.46 -18.28
N ALA A 430 -16.40 -5.12 -16.99
CA ALA A 430 -17.46 -4.39 -16.30
C ALA A 430 -17.68 -3.00 -16.89
N GLN A 431 -16.59 -2.29 -17.20
CA GLN A 431 -16.65 -0.99 -17.86
C GLN A 431 -17.32 -1.08 -19.24
N GLY A 432 -16.90 -2.03 -20.09
CA GLY A 432 -17.51 -2.20 -21.41
C GLY A 432 -19.00 -2.57 -21.32
N LYS A 433 -19.40 -3.40 -20.35
CA LYS A 433 -20.81 -3.73 -20.10
C LYS A 433 -21.61 -2.52 -19.61
N LEU A 434 -21.05 -1.73 -18.69
CA LEU A 434 -21.68 -0.50 -18.20
C LEU A 434 -21.90 0.50 -19.33
N GLU A 435 -20.89 0.74 -20.17
CA GLU A 435 -20.99 1.62 -21.33
C GLU A 435 -22.08 1.13 -22.30
N TYR A 436 -22.12 -0.18 -22.58
CA TYR A 436 -23.17 -0.78 -23.40
C TYR A 436 -24.57 -0.58 -22.80
N ASP A 437 -24.76 -0.83 -21.51
CA ASP A 437 -26.05 -0.65 -20.84
C ASP A 437 -26.50 0.82 -20.87
N LEU A 438 -25.58 1.77 -20.68
CA LEU A 438 -25.87 3.20 -20.75
C LEU A 438 -26.29 3.63 -22.16
N ILE A 439 -25.59 3.16 -23.20
CA ILE A 439 -25.94 3.42 -24.60
C ILE A 439 -27.32 2.85 -24.94
N ASN A 440 -27.67 1.69 -24.38
CA ASN A 440 -28.98 1.07 -24.55
C ASN A 440 -30.06 1.62 -23.58
N GLY A 441 -29.76 2.71 -22.87
CA GLY A 441 -30.75 3.47 -22.11
C GLY A 441 -31.04 2.96 -20.70
N LYS A 442 -30.19 2.12 -20.10
CA LYS A 442 -30.34 1.75 -18.68
C LYS A 442 -30.31 2.99 -17.79
N GLN A 443 -31.33 3.16 -16.95
CA GLN A 443 -31.57 4.43 -16.24
C GLN A 443 -31.04 4.50 -14.81
N PHE A 444 -30.67 3.39 -14.17
CA PHE A 444 -30.20 3.36 -12.78
C PHE A 444 -31.11 4.14 -11.81
N LEU A 445 -32.42 3.84 -11.85
CA LEU A 445 -33.44 4.67 -11.18
C LEU A 445 -33.20 4.81 -9.68
N ASP A 446 -32.83 3.74 -8.99
CA ASP A 446 -32.64 3.78 -7.53
C ASP A 446 -31.40 4.59 -7.15
N TYR A 447 -30.31 4.46 -7.92
CA TYR A 447 -29.15 5.33 -7.77
C TYR A 447 -29.49 6.81 -8.01
N LYS A 448 -30.25 7.11 -9.08
CA LYS A 448 -30.66 8.49 -9.38
C LYS A 448 -31.52 9.11 -8.27
N LYS A 449 -32.45 8.35 -7.68
CA LYS A 449 -33.25 8.80 -6.53
C LYS A 449 -32.35 9.19 -5.36
N ILE A 450 -31.38 8.34 -5.03
CA ILE A 450 -30.44 8.61 -3.94
C ILE A 450 -29.56 9.83 -4.23
N LYS A 451 -29.05 9.98 -5.45
CA LYS A 451 -28.30 11.18 -5.86
C LYS A 451 -29.12 12.47 -5.69
N GLN A 452 -30.40 12.45 -6.05
CA GLN A 452 -31.28 13.60 -5.87
C GLN A 452 -31.50 13.95 -4.39
N ILE A 453 -31.72 12.94 -3.54
CA ILE A 453 -31.88 13.14 -2.09
C ILE A 453 -30.61 13.72 -1.47
N ALA A 454 -29.44 13.19 -1.85
CA ALA A 454 -28.15 13.68 -1.36
C ALA A 454 -27.93 15.16 -1.73
N ASN A 455 -28.17 15.53 -2.99
CA ASN A 455 -28.02 16.91 -3.46
C ASN A 455 -28.97 17.89 -2.74
N ASN A 456 -30.20 17.48 -2.45
CA ASN A 456 -31.17 18.32 -1.74
C ASN A 456 -30.82 18.48 -0.25
N GLY A 457 -30.21 17.46 0.36
CA GLY A 457 -29.79 17.49 1.76
C GLY A 457 -28.53 18.33 2.04
N SER A 458 -27.73 18.65 1.02
CA SER A 458 -26.55 19.51 1.16
C SER A 458 -26.84 21.01 0.99
N ALA A 459 -28.08 21.39 0.64
CA ALA A 459 -28.49 22.76 0.37
C ALA A 459 -29.22 23.46 1.55
N GLY A 460 -29.34 22.78 2.70
CA GLY A 460 -29.88 23.32 3.95
C GLY A 460 -28.93 23.04 5.10
#